data_AF-A0AAW2HQN9-F1
#
_entry.id   AF-A0AAW2HQN9-F1
#
_cell.length_a   1.000
_cell.length_b   1.000
_cell.length_c   1.000
_cell.angle_alpha   90.00
_cell.angle_beta   90.00
_cell.angle_gamma   90.00
#
_symmetry.space_group_name_H-M   'P 1'
#
loop_
_entity.id
_entity.type
_entity.pdbx_description
1 polymer ?
#
loop_
_entity_poly.entity_id
_entity_poly.type
_entity_poly.pdbx_seq_one_letter_code
_entity_poly.pdbx_strand_id
1 'polypeptide(L)'
;MDRNFDLDAGKKMYSSLPAELEGKHLGEKNNSSCNSSAGRVTNARSATRCTVSCETRTTSGLDANLKADGNDDVFTLHSWNSAANIRPIENDEWQVFLLRNMEELMTGQLDCLRNHNLVSVVVAPLRNSNASCKVLEYVANMLSLPLVVDGPAEKDIENIKQVYLEIKVIPNLIYASKIIAKSKQSDIQSSQQSISVENEVLAPVSELNADELHALECIYLLICHLVHSGNDFLVQFCDAAAILNAVPLLQQLLLLGGRKMRIVTDLLAILNLILRESPENTDLVEQVIIGISDNEGNSDMNKLLMHPSQIIRARTCQLIKHLCSTKQSLHSVLAPTLHHDLQTLLNDSSMSIRMDAEELLKGFNRSCYSVN
;
A
#
# COMPACT_ATOMS: atom_id res chain seq x y z
N MET A 1 -5.69 -23.79 -12.50
CA MET A 1 -4.72 -24.76 -11.93
C MET A 1 -3.99 -24.07 -10.80
N ASP A 2 -4.07 -24.71 -9.65
CA ASP A 2 -3.87 -24.17 -8.30
C ASP A 2 -2.55 -23.42 -8.09
N ARG A 3 -2.60 -22.30 -7.36
CA ARG A 3 -1.39 -21.65 -6.83
C ARG A 3 -1.58 -21.31 -5.36
N ASN A 4 -0.97 -22.15 -4.53
CA ASN A 4 -0.58 -21.85 -3.17
C ASN A 4 0.14 -20.50 -3.14
N PHE A 5 -0.42 -19.55 -2.40
CA PHE A 5 0.30 -18.37 -1.93
C PHE A 5 1.38 -18.85 -0.95
N ASP A 6 2.63 -18.57 -1.27
CA ASP A 6 3.77 -18.87 -0.42
C ASP A 6 3.74 -17.92 0.81
N LEU A 7 3.11 -18.40 1.89
CA LEU A 7 2.88 -17.71 3.16
C LEU A 7 4.15 -17.57 4.02
N ASP A 8 5.30 -18.09 3.59
CA ASP A 8 6.49 -18.20 4.44
C ASP A 8 7.38 -16.94 4.44
N ALA A 9 7.10 -15.96 3.57
CA ALA A 9 7.81 -14.68 3.55
C ALA A 9 7.38 -13.71 4.66
N GLY A 10 6.17 -13.86 5.22
CA GLY A 10 5.65 -12.99 6.28
C GLY A 10 6.25 -13.25 7.67
N LYS A 11 6.73 -14.48 7.93
CA LYS A 11 7.26 -14.87 9.24
C LYS A 11 8.65 -14.31 9.57
N LYS A 12 9.45 -13.91 8.56
CA LYS A 12 10.79 -13.35 8.80
C LYS A 12 10.80 -11.86 9.17
N MET A 13 9.67 -11.16 9.04
CA MET A 13 9.57 -9.73 9.34
C MET A 13 9.42 -9.41 10.84
N TYR A 14 9.16 -10.42 11.69
CA TYR A 14 8.86 -10.23 13.13
C TYR A 14 9.99 -10.63 14.09
N SER A 15 11.21 -10.84 13.60
CA SER A 15 12.37 -11.22 14.45
C SER A 15 13.33 -10.06 14.77
N SER A 16 12.94 -8.80 14.53
CA SER A 16 13.85 -7.65 14.62
C SER A 16 13.24 -6.43 15.33
N LEU A 17 12.62 -6.65 16.48
CA LEU A 17 12.35 -5.61 17.47
C LEU A 17 13.44 -5.69 18.56
N PRO A 18 14.18 -4.61 18.87
CA PRO A 18 15.19 -4.65 19.92
C PRO A 18 14.53 -4.67 21.31
N ALA A 19 14.83 -5.72 22.07
CA ALA A 19 14.55 -5.80 23.49
C ALA A 19 15.66 -5.07 24.25
N GLU A 20 15.47 -3.79 24.53
CA GLU A 20 16.25 -3.06 25.53
C GLU A 20 15.29 -2.24 26.38
N LEU A 21 14.99 -2.74 27.58
CA LEU A 21 14.71 -1.97 28.79
C LEU A 21 14.62 -2.95 29.98
N GLU A 22 15.76 -3.52 30.35
CA GLU A 22 15.93 -4.12 31.69
C GLU A 22 17.10 -3.45 32.42
N GLY A 23 16.77 -2.83 33.55
CA GLY A 23 17.68 -2.66 34.68
C GLY A 23 18.18 -1.24 34.97
N LYS A 24 17.63 -0.62 36.03
CA LYS A 24 18.37 -0.49 37.30
C LYS A 24 17.54 0.05 38.47
N HIS A 25 17.67 -0.69 39.57
CA HIS A 25 17.35 -0.43 40.97
C HIS A 25 17.35 1.02 41.48
N LEU A 26 16.36 1.30 42.34
CA LEU A 26 16.44 1.80 43.73
C LEU A 26 15.07 1.39 44.35
N GLY A 27 14.90 0.67 45.46
CA GLY A 27 15.70 0.56 46.66
C GLY A 27 15.02 1.33 47.79
N GLU A 28 13.89 0.86 48.34
CA GLU A 28 13.43 1.32 49.66
C GLU A 28 12.51 0.31 50.36
N LYS A 29 12.91 -0.01 51.60
CA LYS A 29 12.18 -0.82 52.58
C LYS A 29 11.09 0.04 53.22
N ASN A 30 9.94 -0.55 53.56
CA ASN A 30 9.39 -0.44 54.92
C ASN A 30 8.26 -1.44 55.18
N ASN A 31 8.37 -2.09 56.34
CA ASN A 31 7.40 -2.98 56.97
C ASN A 31 6.14 -2.22 57.41
N SER A 32 4.98 -2.87 57.32
CA SER A 32 4.05 -2.95 58.45
C SER A 32 3.05 -4.12 58.26
N SER A 33 2.67 -4.67 59.41
CA SER A 33 2.02 -5.96 59.63
C SER A 33 0.54 -5.78 59.98
N CYS A 34 -0.18 -6.93 60.01
CA CYS A 34 -1.47 -7.21 60.68
C CYS A 34 -2.73 -6.86 59.87
N ASN A 35 -3.83 -7.62 59.86
CA ASN A 35 -4.20 -8.87 60.54
C ASN A 35 -5.42 -9.48 59.85
N SER A 36 -5.59 -10.79 60.08
CA SER A 36 -6.67 -11.67 59.66
C SER A 36 -8.05 -11.30 60.23
N SER A 37 -9.12 -11.66 59.51
CA SER A 37 -10.29 -12.33 60.13
C SER A 37 -11.23 -12.96 59.11
N ALA A 38 -11.56 -14.22 59.36
CA ALA A 38 -12.52 -15.04 58.65
C ALA A 38 -13.98 -14.70 59.01
N GLY A 39 -14.90 -14.96 58.09
CA GLY A 39 -16.34 -14.93 58.31
C GLY A 39 -17.08 -15.72 57.22
N ARG A 40 -17.54 -16.92 57.58
CA ARG A 40 -18.31 -17.88 56.78
C ARG A 40 -19.81 -17.52 56.91
N VAL A 41 -20.64 -17.82 55.89
CA VAL A 41 -21.99 -18.46 55.97
C VAL A 41 -22.86 -18.22 54.70
N THR A 42 -23.06 -19.33 53.96
CA THR A 42 -24.23 -19.90 53.24
C THR A 42 -25.18 -19.15 52.29
N ASN A 43 -25.41 -19.84 51.15
CA ASN A 43 -26.66 -20.10 50.39
C ASN A 43 -27.54 -18.96 49.84
N ALA A 44 -27.69 -18.90 48.51
CA ALA A 44 -28.85 -19.40 47.74
C ALA A 44 -28.94 -18.75 46.34
N ARG A 45 -29.50 -19.50 45.40
CA ARG A 45 -29.76 -19.16 43.99
C ARG A 45 -30.57 -17.85 43.82
N SER A 46 -30.22 -17.03 42.84
CA SER A 46 -31.17 -16.46 41.87
C SER A 46 -30.44 -15.74 40.73
N ALA A 47 -30.97 -15.94 39.53
CA ALA A 47 -30.53 -15.32 38.29
C ALA A 47 -30.87 -13.82 38.29
N THR A 48 -29.90 -12.95 37.99
CA THR A 48 -30.17 -11.63 37.40
C THR A 48 -28.93 -11.11 36.67
N ARG A 49 -29.12 -10.89 35.36
CA ARG A 49 -28.50 -9.89 34.48
C ARG A 49 -27.55 -8.90 35.20
N CYS A 50 -26.24 -9.01 34.95
CA CYS A 50 -25.25 -7.97 35.29
C CYS A 50 -24.70 -7.33 34.02
N THR A 51 -25.15 -6.10 33.80
CA THR A 51 -24.51 -5.06 33.00
C THR A 51 -23.12 -4.76 33.57
N VAL A 52 -22.06 -4.93 32.77
CA VAL A 52 -20.73 -4.40 33.09
C VAL A 52 -20.63 -3.02 32.46
N SER A 53 -20.68 -2.00 33.32
CA SER A 53 -20.35 -0.63 33.00
C SER A 53 -18.88 -0.55 32.58
N CYS A 54 -18.61 -0.14 31.35
CA CYS A 54 -17.28 0.30 30.93
C CYS A 54 -17.13 1.75 31.39
N GLU A 55 -16.41 1.96 32.48
CA GLU A 55 -16.00 3.29 32.93
C GLU A 55 -14.98 3.85 31.94
N THR A 56 -15.43 4.82 31.14
CA THR A 56 -14.57 5.70 30.35
C THR A 56 -13.70 6.53 31.30
N ARG A 57 -12.43 6.16 31.44
CA ARG A 57 -11.41 7.09 31.93
C ARG A 57 -11.13 8.11 30.84
N THR A 58 -11.71 9.28 31.04
CA THR A 58 -11.46 10.53 30.34
C THR A 58 -9.96 10.85 30.35
N THR A 59 -9.29 10.70 29.21
CA THR A 59 -8.09 11.45 28.88
C THR A 59 -8.51 12.86 28.49
N SER A 60 -8.67 13.72 29.49
CA SER A 60 -8.91 15.16 29.31
C SER A 60 -7.69 15.79 28.65
N GLY A 61 -7.74 15.98 27.33
CA GLY A 61 -6.67 16.61 26.56
C GLY A 61 -6.95 16.83 25.06
N LEU A 62 -7.98 16.19 24.48
CA LEU A 62 -8.30 16.30 23.04
C LEU A 62 -9.65 16.97 22.73
N ASP A 63 -10.34 17.49 23.73
CA ASP A 63 -11.71 18.06 23.59
C ASP A 63 -11.72 19.58 23.36
N ALA A 64 -10.99 20.05 22.34
CA ALA A 64 -11.16 21.41 21.84
C ALA A 64 -10.73 21.57 20.37
N ASN A 65 -11.33 20.82 19.44
CA ASN A 65 -11.54 21.32 18.06
C ASN A 65 -12.37 20.45 17.11
N LEU A 66 -12.98 19.35 17.57
CA LEU A 66 -13.90 18.58 16.73
C LEU A 66 -15.31 19.18 16.75
N LYS A 67 -15.47 20.36 16.12
CA LYS A 67 -16.76 20.69 15.51
C LYS A 67 -16.84 19.90 14.22
N ALA A 68 -17.67 18.85 14.27
CA ALA A 68 -18.16 18.16 13.08
C ALA A 68 -18.87 19.19 12.20
N ASP A 69 -18.24 19.58 11.10
CA ASP A 69 -18.95 20.20 10.00
C ASP A 69 -19.59 19.06 9.22
N GLY A 70 -20.87 18.86 9.48
CA GLY A 70 -21.70 17.89 8.79
C GLY A 70 -21.99 18.40 7.39
N ASN A 71 -21.07 18.12 6.46
CA ASN A 71 -21.40 18.00 5.06
C ASN A 71 -21.02 16.59 4.64
N ASP A 72 -21.94 15.91 3.97
CA ASP A 72 -21.63 14.82 3.04
C ASP A 72 -20.67 15.39 2.01
N ASP A 73 -19.38 15.40 2.35
CA ASP A 73 -18.33 15.84 1.46
C ASP A 73 -18.16 14.69 0.46
N VAL A 74 -18.99 14.74 -0.58
CA VAL A 74 -18.87 13.90 -1.76
C VAL A 74 -17.40 13.87 -2.11
N PHE A 75 -16.86 12.66 -2.24
CA PHE A 75 -15.47 12.37 -2.54
C PHE A 75 -15.09 12.99 -3.89
N THR A 76 -14.84 14.30 -3.90
CA THR A 76 -14.61 15.11 -5.10
C THR A 76 -13.14 15.47 -5.20
N LEU A 77 -12.67 15.72 -6.42
CA LEU A 77 -11.30 16.18 -6.71
C LEU A 77 -10.87 17.37 -5.82
N HIS A 78 -11.82 18.19 -5.37
CA HIS A 78 -11.58 19.33 -4.50
C HIS A 78 -11.24 18.96 -3.06
N SER A 79 -11.69 17.81 -2.53
CA SER A 79 -11.30 17.36 -1.17
C SER A 79 -9.82 16.98 -1.10
N TRP A 80 -9.26 16.51 -2.22
CA TRP A 80 -7.85 16.18 -2.39
C TRP A 80 -6.97 17.44 -2.47
N ASN A 81 -7.46 18.50 -3.12
CA ASN A 81 -6.80 19.80 -3.16
C ASN A 81 -6.94 20.57 -1.84
N SER A 82 -8.03 20.39 -1.11
CA SER A 82 -8.27 21.02 0.20
C SER A 82 -7.50 20.34 1.34
N ALA A 83 -7.02 19.11 1.12
CA ALA A 83 -6.10 18.39 2.01
C ALA A 83 -4.65 18.89 1.94
N ALA A 84 -4.32 19.75 0.96
CA ALA A 84 -3.14 20.61 1.04
C ALA A 84 -3.27 21.70 2.13
N ASN A 85 -4.32 21.66 2.97
CA ASN A 85 -4.30 22.27 4.28
C ASN A 85 -3.13 21.66 5.07
N ILE A 86 -2.03 22.41 5.12
CA ILE A 86 -0.82 22.23 5.93
C ILE A 86 -1.22 22.27 7.41
N ARG A 87 -2.02 21.31 7.86
CA ARG A 87 -2.34 21.16 9.27
C ARG A 87 -1.09 20.58 9.92
N PRO A 88 -0.56 21.22 10.97
CA PRO A 88 0.51 20.62 11.74
C PRO A 88 0.01 19.27 12.27
N ILE A 89 0.87 18.26 12.17
CA ILE A 89 0.60 16.90 12.63
C ILE A 89 1.64 16.54 13.68
N GLU A 90 1.17 16.11 14.84
CA GLU A 90 2.01 15.66 15.94
C GLU A 90 2.39 14.19 15.68
N ASN A 91 3.44 14.01 14.88
CA ASN A 91 3.85 12.69 14.38
C ASN A 91 4.08 11.65 15.50
N ASP A 92 4.54 12.07 16.67
CA ASP A 92 4.79 11.17 17.80
C ASP A 92 3.47 10.69 18.43
N GLU A 93 2.49 11.59 18.59
CA GLU A 93 1.16 11.22 19.09
C GLU A 93 0.44 10.27 18.13
N TRP A 94 0.55 10.52 16.82
CA TRP A 94 0.01 9.63 15.79
C TRP A 94 0.66 8.25 15.82
N GLN A 95 1.98 8.18 16.01
CA GLN A 95 2.66 6.91 16.14
C GLN A 95 2.18 6.12 17.35
N VAL A 96 2.08 6.77 18.52
CA VAL A 96 1.57 6.13 19.75
C VAL A 96 0.12 5.68 19.57
N PHE A 97 -0.73 6.52 18.98
CA PHE A 97 -2.12 6.18 18.67
C PHE A 97 -2.21 4.94 17.77
N LEU A 98 -1.47 4.90 16.67
CA LEU A 98 -1.49 3.79 15.71
C LEU A 98 -0.93 2.50 16.31
N LEU A 99 0.19 2.58 17.04
CA LEU A 99 0.78 1.43 17.72
C LEU A 99 -0.19 0.79 18.71
N ARG A 100 -0.87 1.59 19.51
CA ARG A 100 -1.84 1.08 20.49
C ARG A 100 -3.02 0.36 19.83
N ASN A 101 -3.52 0.90 18.71
CA ASN A 101 -4.58 0.23 17.95
C ASN A 101 -4.05 -1.05 17.26
N MET A 102 -2.81 -1.06 16.77
CA MET A 102 -2.19 -2.26 16.20
C MET A 102 -2.04 -3.37 17.25
N GLU A 103 -1.66 -3.03 18.48
CA GLU A 103 -1.62 -3.99 19.60
C GLU A 103 -3.00 -4.61 19.85
N GLU A 104 -4.06 -3.81 19.91
CA GLU A 104 -5.43 -4.30 20.09
C GLU A 104 -5.85 -5.22 18.93
N LEU A 105 -5.54 -4.86 17.69
CA LEU A 105 -5.80 -5.68 16.50
C LEU A 105 -5.09 -7.02 16.56
N MET A 106 -3.83 -7.05 17.00
CA MET A 106 -3.07 -8.30 17.17
C MET A 106 -3.65 -9.21 18.26
N THR A 107 -4.41 -8.66 19.22
CA THR A 107 -5.18 -9.46 20.19
C THR A 107 -6.52 -9.98 19.66
N GLY A 108 -6.86 -9.69 18.40
CA GLY A 108 -8.09 -10.11 17.75
C GLY A 108 -9.26 -9.12 17.89
N GLN A 109 -9.02 -7.92 18.43
CA GLN A 109 -10.06 -6.90 18.57
C GLN A 109 -10.17 -6.07 17.29
N LEU A 110 -11.13 -6.41 16.42
CA LEU A 110 -11.27 -5.83 15.08
C LEU A 110 -12.30 -4.70 14.98
N ASP A 111 -13.00 -4.37 16.06
CA ASP A 111 -14.11 -3.41 16.03
C ASP A 111 -13.68 -2.03 15.55
N CYS A 112 -12.42 -1.65 15.80
CA CYS A 112 -11.85 -0.40 15.34
C CYS A 112 -11.84 -0.26 13.81
N LEU A 113 -11.60 -1.36 13.07
CA LEU A 113 -11.54 -1.38 11.61
C LEU A 113 -12.90 -1.64 10.95
N ARG A 114 -13.91 -2.04 11.73
CA ARG A 114 -15.32 -2.11 11.28
C ARG A 114 -16.03 -0.75 11.40
N ASN A 115 -15.45 0.18 12.16
CA ASN A 115 -16.03 1.49 12.38
C ASN A 115 -15.56 2.47 11.30
N HIS A 116 -16.49 2.89 10.43
CA HIS A 116 -16.23 3.84 9.36
C HIS A 116 -15.57 5.15 9.85
N ASN A 117 -16.02 5.69 10.97
CA ASN A 117 -15.48 6.96 11.50
C ASN A 117 -14.03 6.82 11.94
N LEU A 118 -13.69 5.70 12.59
CA LEU A 118 -12.33 5.48 13.06
C LEU A 118 -11.37 5.21 11.90
N VAL A 119 -11.78 4.39 10.92
CA VAL A 119 -10.97 4.16 9.73
C VAL A 119 -10.75 5.47 8.96
N SER A 120 -11.77 6.35 8.89
CA SER A 120 -11.64 7.68 8.28
C SER A 120 -10.58 8.56 8.97
N VAL A 121 -10.51 8.49 10.30
CA VAL A 121 -9.45 9.14 11.11
C VAL A 121 -8.09 8.51 10.83
N VAL A 122 -8.01 7.18 10.80
CA VAL A 122 -6.76 6.43 10.56
C VAL A 122 -6.17 6.72 9.18
N VAL A 123 -7.00 6.92 8.15
CA VAL A 123 -6.49 7.26 6.80
C VAL A 123 -6.19 8.75 6.62
N ALA A 124 -6.57 9.63 7.56
CA ALA A 124 -6.38 11.06 7.40
C ALA A 124 -4.91 11.48 7.22
N PRO A 125 -3.91 10.89 7.91
CA PRO A 125 -2.50 11.17 7.67
C PRO A 125 -2.04 10.88 6.23
N LEU A 126 -2.66 9.94 5.52
CA LEU A 126 -2.32 9.62 4.12
C LEU A 126 -2.53 10.80 3.17
N ARG A 127 -3.32 11.79 3.59
CA ARG A 127 -3.60 13.02 2.83
C ARG A 127 -2.80 14.23 3.30
N ASN A 128 -1.97 14.10 4.33
CA ASN A 128 -1.25 15.22 4.94
C ASN A 128 0.23 15.19 4.54
N SER A 129 0.72 16.25 3.89
CA SER A 129 2.13 16.38 3.47
C SER A 129 3.12 16.47 4.64
N ASN A 130 2.66 16.86 5.83
CA ASN A 130 3.48 16.94 7.05
C ASN A 130 3.57 15.60 7.79
N ALA A 131 2.80 14.58 7.37
CA ALA A 131 2.88 13.25 7.96
C ALA A 131 4.23 12.62 7.60
N SER A 132 4.94 12.15 8.62
CA SER A 132 6.19 11.44 8.45
C SER A 132 5.96 10.11 7.74
N CYS A 133 6.99 9.62 7.02
CA CYS A 133 6.95 8.31 6.38
C CYS A 133 6.64 7.18 7.38
N LYS A 134 7.08 7.33 8.64
CA LYS A 134 6.79 6.38 9.71
C LYS A 134 5.30 6.31 10.06
N VAL A 135 4.62 7.46 10.12
CA VAL A 135 3.16 7.49 10.33
C VAL A 135 2.44 6.83 9.14
N LEU A 136 2.85 7.12 7.90
CA LEU A 136 2.26 6.51 6.71
C LEU A 136 2.46 4.98 6.68
N GLU A 137 3.65 4.52 7.07
CA GLU A 137 3.97 3.09 7.25
C GLU A 137 3.04 2.44 8.28
N TYR A 138 2.86 3.06 9.45
CA TYR A 138 2.00 2.53 10.51
C TYR A 138 0.52 2.49 10.11
N VAL A 139 0.04 3.48 9.35
CA VAL A 139 -1.32 3.43 8.79
C VAL A 139 -1.45 2.22 7.84
N ALA A 140 -0.52 2.04 6.91
CA ALA A 140 -0.55 0.90 5.99
C ALA A 140 -0.47 -0.45 6.73
N ASN A 141 0.41 -0.56 7.73
CA ASN A 141 0.56 -1.78 8.53
C ASN A 141 -0.72 -2.07 9.32
N MET A 142 -1.29 -1.09 10.02
CA MET A 142 -2.53 -1.23 10.78
C MET A 142 -3.68 -1.74 9.88
N LEU A 143 -3.82 -1.18 8.68
CA LEU A 143 -4.86 -1.59 7.74
C LEU A 143 -4.62 -2.99 7.15
N SER A 144 -3.37 -3.47 7.14
CA SER A 144 -3.00 -4.80 6.65
C SER A 144 -3.21 -5.91 7.68
N LEU A 145 -3.16 -5.61 8.99
CA LEU A 145 -3.25 -6.60 10.07
C LEU A 145 -4.44 -7.56 9.98
N PRO A 146 -5.70 -7.12 9.80
CA PRO A 146 -6.82 -8.06 9.74
C PRO A 146 -6.71 -9.04 8.56
N LEU A 147 -5.93 -8.72 7.53
CA LEU A 147 -5.79 -9.52 6.31
C LEU A 147 -4.73 -10.62 6.42
N VAL A 148 -3.89 -10.57 7.46
CA VAL A 148 -2.71 -11.44 7.61
C VAL A 148 -2.66 -12.15 8.96
N VAL A 149 -3.37 -11.66 9.98
CA VAL A 149 -3.44 -12.30 11.28
C VAL A 149 -4.42 -13.47 11.22
N ASP A 150 -3.98 -14.63 11.70
CA ASP A 150 -4.84 -15.80 11.86
C ASP A 150 -5.87 -15.57 12.98
N GLY A 151 -7.13 -15.98 12.75
CA GLY A 151 -8.17 -15.97 13.79
C GLY A 151 -9.45 -15.16 13.50
N PRO A 152 -9.42 -14.07 12.72
CA PRO A 152 -10.66 -13.38 12.33
C PRO A 152 -11.61 -14.28 11.56
N ALA A 153 -12.92 -14.14 11.80
CA ALA A 153 -13.92 -14.78 10.96
C ALA A 153 -13.94 -14.13 9.57
N GLU A 154 -14.17 -14.92 8.52
CA GLU A 154 -14.22 -14.43 7.13
C GLU A 154 -15.20 -13.26 6.94
N LYS A 155 -16.38 -13.35 7.56
CA LYS A 155 -17.39 -12.29 7.59
C LYS A 155 -16.87 -10.97 8.16
N ASP A 156 -15.99 -11.03 9.15
CA ASP A 156 -15.43 -9.84 9.77
C ASP A 156 -14.44 -9.15 8.83
N ILE A 157 -13.68 -9.94 8.07
CA ILE A 157 -12.79 -9.44 7.03
C ILE A 157 -13.57 -8.82 5.88
N GLU A 158 -14.69 -9.42 5.48
CA GLU A 158 -15.60 -8.84 4.48
C GLU A 158 -16.16 -7.48 4.92
N ASN A 159 -16.61 -7.37 6.18
CA ASN A 159 -17.09 -6.10 6.73
C ASN A 159 -16.00 -5.02 6.73
N ILE A 160 -14.77 -5.39 7.11
CA ILE A 160 -13.62 -4.45 7.08
C ILE A 160 -13.30 -4.01 5.65
N LYS A 161 -13.28 -4.95 4.70
CA LYS A 161 -13.07 -4.62 3.27
C LYS A 161 -14.15 -3.69 2.74
N GLN A 162 -15.40 -3.88 3.15
CA GLN A 162 -16.49 -2.98 2.79
C GLN A 162 -16.24 -1.56 3.30
N VAL A 163 -15.83 -1.40 4.56
CA VAL A 163 -15.42 -0.10 5.12
C VAL A 163 -14.25 0.50 4.35
N TYR A 164 -13.27 -0.31 3.94
CA TYR A 164 -12.12 0.17 3.14
C TYR A 164 -12.55 0.66 1.75
N LEU A 165 -13.53 0.02 1.12
CA LEU A 165 -14.10 0.44 -0.15
C LEU A 165 -14.84 1.77 -0.02
N GLU A 166 -15.65 1.92 1.04
CA GLU A 166 -16.44 3.13 1.30
C GLU A 166 -15.54 4.35 1.55
N ILE A 167 -14.48 4.17 2.35
CA ILE A 167 -13.53 5.24 2.72
C ILE A 167 -12.47 5.48 1.64
N LYS A 168 -12.47 4.67 0.58
CA LYS A 168 -11.55 4.81 -0.56
C LYS A 168 -10.09 4.68 -0.11
N VAL A 169 -9.77 3.62 0.61
CA VAL A 169 -8.41 3.35 1.12
C VAL A 169 -7.38 3.33 -0.02
N ILE A 170 -7.68 2.68 -1.15
CA ILE A 170 -6.77 2.59 -2.31
C ILE A 170 -6.39 3.98 -2.85
N PRO A 171 -7.35 4.87 -3.18
CA PRO A 171 -7.01 6.22 -3.57
C PRO A 171 -6.12 6.95 -2.54
N ASN A 172 -6.47 6.89 -1.25
CA ASN A 172 -5.67 7.55 -0.21
C ASN A 172 -4.22 7.05 -0.16
N LEU A 173 -3.99 5.74 -0.35
CA LEU A 173 -2.66 5.14 -0.39
C LEU A 173 -1.85 5.59 -1.61
N ILE A 174 -2.48 5.70 -2.79
CA ILE A 174 -1.84 6.23 -4.00
C ILE A 174 -1.47 7.70 -3.80
N TYR A 175 -2.33 8.48 -3.14
CA TYR A 175 -2.01 9.87 -2.80
C TYR A 175 -0.80 9.98 -1.88
N ALA A 176 -0.76 9.20 -0.81
CA ALA A 176 0.37 9.17 0.12
C ALA A 176 1.67 8.83 -0.62
N SER A 177 1.60 7.89 -1.56
CA SER A 177 2.74 7.53 -2.42
C SER A 177 3.21 8.72 -3.27
N LYS A 178 2.29 9.53 -3.81
CA LYS A 178 2.65 10.79 -4.48
C LYS A 178 3.33 11.75 -3.52
N ILE A 179 2.79 11.97 -2.31
CA ILE A 179 3.40 12.85 -1.30
C ILE A 179 4.83 12.42 -1.00
N ILE A 180 5.06 11.13 -0.75
CA ILE A 180 6.39 10.57 -0.48
C ILE A 180 7.34 10.84 -1.66
N ALA A 181 6.85 10.72 -2.90
CA ALA A 181 7.62 10.90 -4.11
C ALA A 181 7.74 12.36 -4.60
N LYS A 182 7.17 13.35 -3.89
CA LYS A 182 7.33 14.76 -4.25
C LYS A 182 8.77 15.21 -3.99
N SER A 183 9.31 16.00 -4.93
CA SER A 183 10.64 16.59 -4.75
C SER A 183 10.66 17.56 -3.57
N LYS A 184 11.62 17.38 -2.66
CA LYS A 184 11.85 18.28 -1.51
C LYS A 184 12.48 19.62 -1.92
N GLN A 185 12.75 19.85 -3.21
CA GLN A 185 13.43 21.07 -3.68
C GLN A 185 12.55 22.35 -3.63
N SER A 186 11.26 22.24 -3.32
CA SER A 186 10.34 23.40 -3.27
C SER A 186 10.47 24.27 -2.01
N ASP A 187 11.37 23.98 -1.07
CA ASP A 187 11.50 24.77 0.16
C ASP A 187 12.34 26.06 -0.01
N ILE A 188 12.91 26.31 -1.19
CA ILE A 188 13.78 27.49 -1.43
C ILE A 188 13.10 28.60 -2.24
N GLN A 189 11.89 28.41 -2.78
CA GLN A 189 11.18 29.45 -3.55
C GLN A 189 9.79 29.75 -3.00
N SER A 190 9.70 30.03 -1.70
CA SER A 190 8.48 30.58 -1.10
C SER A 190 8.39 32.09 -1.33
N SER A 191 7.87 32.51 -2.48
CA SER A 191 7.11 33.76 -2.56
C SER A 191 6.17 33.75 -3.75
N GLN A 192 4.90 33.49 -3.45
CA GLN A 192 3.72 33.77 -4.26
C GLN A 192 3.64 33.07 -5.63
N GLN A 193 3.01 31.90 -5.68
CA GLN A 193 2.17 31.54 -6.83
C GLN A 193 1.16 30.46 -6.47
N SER A 194 -0.09 30.73 -6.82
CA SER A 194 -1.22 29.79 -6.84
C SER A 194 -0.82 28.49 -7.55
N ILE A 195 -0.88 27.38 -6.83
CA ILE A 195 -0.54 26.05 -7.33
C ILE A 195 -1.64 25.61 -8.30
N SER A 196 -1.35 25.67 -9.61
CA SER A 196 -2.07 24.93 -10.63
C SER A 196 -1.56 23.49 -10.63
N VAL A 197 -2.49 22.53 -10.72
CA VAL A 197 -2.29 21.06 -10.61
C VAL A 197 -1.47 20.48 -11.78
N GLU A 198 -0.99 21.28 -12.72
CA GLU A 198 -0.53 20.78 -14.00
C GLU A 198 0.96 20.41 -14.08
N ASN A 199 1.80 20.75 -13.10
CA ASN A 199 3.23 20.40 -13.14
C ASN A 199 3.81 20.08 -11.75
N GLU A 200 3.22 19.12 -11.05
CA GLU A 200 3.80 18.61 -9.81
C GLU A 200 5.01 17.69 -10.17
N VAL A 201 6.22 18.23 -10.04
CA VAL A 201 7.46 17.53 -10.38
C VAL A 201 7.76 16.48 -9.30
N LEU A 202 7.67 15.21 -9.68
CA LEU A 202 8.11 14.09 -8.84
C LEU A 202 9.63 14.11 -8.71
N ALA A 203 10.14 13.82 -7.51
CA ALA A 203 11.55 13.54 -7.34
C ALA A 203 11.89 12.24 -8.09
N PRO A 204 13.06 12.16 -8.74
CA PRO A 204 13.52 10.91 -9.30
C PRO A 204 13.66 9.89 -8.17
N VAL A 205 13.26 8.63 -8.39
CA VAL A 205 13.27 7.61 -7.33
C VAL A 205 14.66 7.33 -6.73
N SER A 206 15.74 7.78 -7.39
CA SER A 206 17.10 7.75 -6.86
C SER A 206 17.26 8.58 -5.57
N GLU A 207 16.44 9.62 -5.38
CA GLU A 207 16.52 10.52 -4.23
C GLU A 207 15.77 10.03 -3.00
N LEU A 208 14.92 9.00 -3.14
CA LEU A 208 14.16 8.45 -2.02
C LEU A 208 15.09 7.78 -1.00
N ASN A 209 14.91 8.13 0.27
CA ASN A 209 15.65 7.56 1.39
C ASN A 209 15.06 6.21 1.86
N ALA A 210 15.69 5.59 2.86
CA ALA A 210 15.30 4.27 3.34
C ALA A 210 13.90 4.22 3.95
N ASP A 211 13.51 5.25 4.72
CA ASP A 211 12.21 5.32 5.38
C ASP A 211 11.09 5.56 4.36
N GLU A 212 11.32 6.43 3.38
CA GLU A 212 10.41 6.69 2.25
C GLU A 212 10.17 5.40 1.44
N LEU A 213 11.26 4.70 1.11
CA LEU A 213 11.20 3.43 0.39
C LEU A 213 10.50 2.34 1.20
N HIS A 214 10.67 2.31 2.52
CA HIS A 214 10.00 1.34 3.37
C HIS A 214 8.50 1.62 3.50
N ALA A 215 8.10 2.88 3.67
CA ALA A 215 6.70 3.27 3.68
C ALA A 215 6.01 2.92 2.35
N LEU A 216 6.64 3.18 1.21
CA LEU A 216 6.13 2.78 -0.11
C LEU A 216 6.00 1.25 -0.25
N GLU A 217 6.94 0.49 0.30
CA GLU A 217 6.87 -0.97 0.31
C GLU A 217 5.65 -1.49 1.08
N CYS A 218 5.38 -0.96 2.28
CA CYS A 218 4.18 -1.30 3.05
C CYS A 218 2.88 -0.89 2.33
N ILE A 219 2.87 0.31 1.73
CA ILE A 219 1.72 0.82 0.97
C ILE A 219 1.41 -0.09 -0.23
N TYR A 220 2.39 -0.39 -1.07
CA TYR A 220 2.16 -1.18 -2.28
C TYR A 220 1.90 -2.66 -1.98
N LEU A 221 2.41 -3.19 -0.86
CA LEU A 221 2.02 -4.50 -0.36
C LEU A 221 0.52 -4.53 -0.04
N LEU A 222 0.02 -3.53 0.70
CA LEU A 222 -1.40 -3.42 1.05
C LEU A 222 -2.27 -3.22 -0.19
N ILE A 223 -1.91 -2.29 -1.08
CA ILE A 223 -2.62 -2.05 -2.36
C ILE A 223 -2.69 -3.36 -3.14
N CYS A 224 -1.55 -4.04 -3.34
CA CYS A 224 -1.50 -5.28 -4.10
C CYS A 224 -2.41 -6.35 -3.51
N HIS A 225 -2.41 -6.52 -2.19
CA HIS A 225 -3.32 -7.47 -1.53
C HIS A 225 -4.79 -7.11 -1.77
N LEU A 226 -5.17 -5.85 -1.53
CA LEU A 226 -6.56 -5.40 -1.65
C LEU A 226 -7.11 -5.55 -3.07
N VAL A 227 -6.36 -5.13 -4.10
CA VAL A 227 -6.83 -5.25 -5.49
C VAL A 227 -6.98 -6.71 -5.95
N HIS A 228 -6.17 -7.63 -5.42
CA HIS A 228 -6.32 -9.06 -5.68
C HIS A 228 -7.47 -9.70 -4.87
N SER A 229 -7.97 -9.00 -3.86
CA SER A 229 -9.03 -9.51 -2.98
C SER A 229 -10.45 -9.20 -3.47
N GLY A 230 -10.61 -8.28 -4.43
CA GLY A 230 -11.91 -7.94 -5.01
C GLY A 230 -11.82 -6.92 -6.14
N ASN A 231 -12.69 -7.06 -7.15
CA ASN A 231 -12.68 -6.23 -8.35
C ASN A 231 -12.96 -4.74 -8.06
N ASP A 232 -13.78 -4.43 -7.04
CA ASP A 232 -14.07 -3.03 -6.68
C ASP A 232 -12.81 -2.27 -6.22
N PHE A 233 -11.84 -2.94 -5.58
CA PHE A 233 -10.56 -2.33 -5.25
C PHE A 233 -9.70 -2.10 -6.50
N LEU A 234 -9.73 -3.02 -7.46
CA LEU A 234 -9.03 -2.87 -8.74
C LEU A 234 -9.59 -1.67 -9.54
N VAL A 235 -10.91 -1.53 -9.59
CA VAL A 235 -11.58 -0.35 -10.19
C VAL A 235 -11.13 0.93 -9.50
N GLN A 236 -11.14 0.97 -8.16
CA GLN A 236 -10.66 2.14 -7.42
C GLN A 236 -9.17 2.46 -7.68
N PHE A 237 -8.34 1.45 -7.92
CA PHE A 237 -6.94 1.67 -8.30
C PHE A 237 -6.83 2.35 -9.66
N CYS A 238 -7.55 1.85 -10.67
CA CYS A 238 -7.55 2.43 -12.02
C CYS A 238 -8.10 3.87 -11.99
N ASP A 239 -9.23 4.09 -11.32
CA ASP A 239 -9.83 5.43 -11.17
C ASP A 239 -8.88 6.40 -10.49
N ALA A 240 -8.25 5.99 -9.38
CA ALA A 240 -7.29 6.82 -8.67
C ALA A 240 -6.04 7.11 -9.53
N ALA A 241 -5.55 6.12 -10.28
CA ALA A 241 -4.39 6.32 -11.14
C ALA A 241 -4.67 7.40 -12.21
N ALA A 242 -5.87 7.40 -12.79
CA ALA A 242 -6.30 8.43 -13.74
C ALA A 242 -6.54 9.78 -13.06
N ILE A 243 -7.36 9.81 -12.01
CA ILE A 243 -7.78 11.04 -11.31
C ILE A 243 -6.58 11.80 -10.71
N LEU A 244 -5.60 11.08 -10.17
CA LEU A 244 -4.45 11.66 -9.51
C LEU A 244 -3.27 11.89 -10.44
N ASN A 245 -3.41 11.59 -11.73
CA ASN A 245 -2.32 11.56 -12.69
C ASN A 245 -1.12 10.77 -12.11
N ALA A 246 -1.37 9.53 -11.68
CA ALA A 246 -0.37 8.71 -11.00
C ALA A 246 0.55 7.95 -11.98
N VAL A 247 0.31 8.02 -13.29
CA VAL A 247 1.14 7.34 -14.31
C VAL A 247 2.64 7.66 -14.14
N PRO A 248 3.08 8.92 -13.95
CA PRO A 248 4.49 9.22 -13.71
C PRO A 248 5.03 8.59 -12.43
N LEU A 249 4.22 8.53 -11.36
CA LEU A 249 4.60 7.85 -10.12
C LEU A 249 4.78 6.35 -10.36
N LEU A 250 3.84 5.70 -11.04
CA LEU A 250 3.92 4.26 -11.32
C LEU A 250 5.14 3.92 -12.20
N GLN A 251 5.44 4.75 -13.21
CA GLN A 251 6.64 4.64 -14.02
C GLN A 251 7.91 4.71 -13.15
N GLN A 252 8.00 5.74 -12.31
CA GLN A 252 9.10 5.95 -11.37
C GLN A 252 9.30 4.75 -10.44
N LEU A 253 8.22 4.20 -9.87
CA LEU A 253 8.31 3.03 -8.98
C LEU A 253 8.80 1.77 -9.68
N LEU A 254 8.52 1.57 -10.98
CA LEU A 254 9.06 0.44 -11.74
C LEU A 254 10.59 0.50 -11.90
N LEU A 255 11.19 1.69 -11.79
CA LEU A 255 12.65 1.87 -11.83
C LEU A 255 13.37 1.40 -10.55
N LEU A 256 12.63 1.05 -9.49
CA LEU A 256 13.20 0.63 -8.21
C LEU A 256 13.72 -0.81 -8.17
N GLY A 257 13.82 -1.50 -9.32
CA GLY A 257 14.15 -2.94 -9.39
C GLY A 257 15.43 -3.31 -8.63
N GLY A 258 16.46 -2.45 -8.69
CA GLY A 258 17.72 -2.67 -7.97
C GLY A 258 17.72 -2.26 -6.49
N ARG A 259 16.77 -1.43 -6.04
CA ARG A 259 16.74 -0.86 -4.67
C ARG A 259 15.68 -1.48 -3.78
N LYS A 260 14.48 -1.69 -4.32
CA LYS A 260 13.30 -2.22 -3.63
C LYS A 260 12.49 -3.10 -4.58
N MET A 261 12.98 -4.32 -4.77
CA MET A 261 12.33 -5.32 -5.64
C MET A 261 10.86 -5.55 -5.30
N ARG A 262 10.48 -5.51 -4.01
CA ARG A 262 9.11 -5.81 -3.58
C ARG A 262 8.08 -4.86 -4.20
N ILE A 263 8.36 -3.56 -4.18
CA ILE A 263 7.52 -2.52 -4.80
C ILE A 263 7.31 -2.83 -6.28
N VAL A 264 8.39 -3.11 -7.00
CA VAL A 264 8.33 -3.43 -8.44
C VAL A 264 7.52 -4.70 -8.68
N THR A 265 7.75 -5.75 -7.89
CA THR A 265 7.01 -7.00 -8.05
C THR A 265 5.52 -6.81 -7.80
N ASP A 266 5.14 -6.10 -6.74
CA ASP A 266 3.74 -5.87 -6.39
C ASP A 266 3.06 -4.99 -7.43
N LEU A 267 3.72 -3.94 -7.92
CA LEU A 267 3.21 -3.12 -9.03
C LEU A 267 3.05 -3.92 -10.33
N LEU A 268 4.03 -4.74 -10.72
CA LEU A 268 3.90 -5.62 -11.90
C LEU A 268 2.74 -6.62 -11.75
N ALA A 269 2.45 -7.09 -10.54
CA ALA A 269 1.29 -7.95 -10.29
C ALA A 269 -0.02 -7.20 -10.49
N ILE A 270 -0.13 -5.97 -9.97
CA ILE A 270 -1.30 -5.11 -10.18
C ILE A 270 -1.51 -4.85 -11.67
N LEU A 271 -0.48 -4.46 -12.42
CA LEU A 271 -0.60 -4.19 -13.86
C LEU A 271 -1.01 -5.43 -14.67
N ASN A 272 -0.48 -6.61 -14.31
CA ASN A 272 -0.92 -7.87 -14.91
C ASN A 272 -2.39 -8.18 -14.59
N LEU A 273 -2.84 -7.87 -13.37
CA LEU A 273 -4.22 -8.07 -12.96
C LEU A 273 -5.17 -7.16 -13.75
N ILE A 274 -4.81 -5.89 -13.95
CA ILE A 274 -5.59 -4.94 -14.76
C ILE A 274 -5.81 -5.50 -16.18
N LEU A 275 -4.76 -5.95 -16.85
CA LEU A 275 -4.89 -6.49 -18.22
C LEU A 275 -5.75 -7.75 -18.31
N ARG A 276 -5.84 -8.52 -17.21
CA ARG A 276 -6.59 -9.77 -17.17
C ARG A 276 -8.06 -9.57 -16.82
N GLU A 277 -8.34 -8.76 -15.81
CA GLU A 277 -9.66 -8.65 -15.21
C GLU A 277 -10.38 -7.33 -15.57
N SER A 278 -9.66 -6.33 -16.09
CA SER A 278 -10.20 -5.01 -16.47
C SER A 278 -9.58 -4.50 -17.78
N PRO A 279 -9.76 -5.23 -18.91
CA PRO A 279 -9.12 -4.90 -20.19
C PRO A 279 -9.50 -3.52 -20.74
N GLU A 280 -10.62 -2.93 -20.31
CA GLU A 280 -10.99 -1.54 -20.60
C GLU A 280 -9.96 -0.52 -20.10
N ASN A 281 -9.16 -0.87 -19.10
CA ASN A 281 -8.09 -0.05 -18.55
C ASN A 281 -6.71 -0.32 -19.20
N THR A 282 -6.66 -0.98 -20.36
CA THR A 282 -5.39 -1.29 -21.04
C THR A 282 -4.60 -0.03 -21.42
N ASP A 283 -5.26 1.09 -21.73
CA ASP A 283 -4.61 2.38 -22.00
C ASP A 283 -3.74 2.85 -20.83
N LEU A 284 -4.20 2.66 -19.58
CA LEU A 284 -3.44 3.01 -18.39
C LEU A 284 -2.14 2.20 -18.32
N VAL A 285 -2.23 0.88 -18.52
CA VAL A 285 -1.06 -0.01 -18.47
C VAL A 285 -0.09 0.30 -19.60
N GLU A 286 -0.59 0.56 -20.81
CA GLU A 286 0.24 0.98 -21.95
C GLU A 286 1.02 2.26 -21.62
N GLN A 287 0.36 3.30 -21.10
CA GLN A 287 1.01 4.55 -20.72
C GLN A 287 2.09 4.33 -19.66
N VAL A 288 1.81 3.51 -18.65
CA VAL A 288 2.80 3.18 -17.61
C VAL A 288 4.00 2.46 -18.22
N ILE A 289 3.82 1.51 -19.13
CA ILE A 289 4.91 0.69 -19.67
C ILE A 289 5.72 1.38 -20.77
N ILE A 290 5.06 2.10 -21.69
CA ILE A 290 5.75 2.81 -22.78
C ILE A 290 6.53 4.01 -22.24
N GLY A 291 6.00 4.71 -21.24
CA GLY A 291 6.65 5.88 -20.69
C GLY A 291 7.75 5.58 -19.66
N ILE A 292 8.07 4.31 -19.39
CA ILE A 292 9.22 3.98 -18.53
C ILE A 292 10.50 4.38 -19.27
N SER A 293 11.10 5.48 -18.83
CA SER A 293 12.41 5.94 -19.27
C SER A 293 13.25 6.31 -18.06
N ASP A 294 14.52 5.92 -18.09
CA ASP A 294 15.50 6.47 -17.16
C ASP A 294 15.91 7.89 -17.59
N ASN A 295 16.68 8.58 -16.72
CA ASN A 295 17.25 9.89 -17.03
C ASN A 295 18.19 9.88 -18.25
N GLU A 296 18.54 8.70 -18.77
CA GLU A 296 19.40 8.50 -19.94
C GLU A 296 18.61 8.19 -21.22
N GLY A 297 17.27 8.11 -21.16
CA GLY A 297 16.39 7.91 -22.30
C GLY A 297 16.31 6.47 -22.81
N ASN A 298 16.84 5.48 -22.05
CA ASN A 298 16.71 4.07 -22.39
C ASN A 298 15.38 3.50 -21.86
N SER A 299 14.76 2.60 -22.64
CA SER A 299 13.55 1.90 -22.20
C SER A 299 13.89 0.89 -21.11
N ASP A 300 13.54 1.22 -19.86
CA ASP A 300 13.86 0.39 -18.69
C ASP A 300 13.00 -0.88 -18.59
N MET A 301 12.05 -1.05 -19.52
CA MET A 301 11.35 -2.32 -19.69
C MET A 301 12.32 -3.46 -20.04
N ASN A 302 13.35 -3.20 -20.84
CA ASN A 302 14.40 -4.18 -21.14
C ASN A 302 15.15 -4.60 -19.86
N LYS A 303 15.45 -3.64 -18.98
CA LYS A 303 16.10 -3.91 -17.69
C LYS A 303 15.23 -4.79 -16.79
N LEU A 304 13.91 -4.58 -16.79
CA LEU A 304 12.97 -5.44 -16.07
C LEU A 304 12.87 -6.85 -16.67
N LEU A 305 12.83 -6.95 -18.00
CA LEU A 305 12.76 -8.23 -18.71
C LEU A 305 14.01 -9.08 -18.52
N MET A 306 15.17 -8.43 -18.40
CA MET A 306 16.49 -9.05 -18.17
C MET A 306 16.95 -8.98 -16.72
N HIS A 307 16.06 -8.67 -15.78
CA HIS A 307 16.41 -8.46 -14.38
C HIS A 307 16.97 -9.74 -13.72
N PRO A 308 17.93 -9.68 -12.77
CA PRO A 308 18.48 -10.90 -12.13
C PRO A 308 17.43 -11.74 -11.38
N SER A 309 16.41 -11.10 -10.80
CA SER A 309 15.29 -11.79 -10.16
C SER A 309 14.35 -12.43 -11.20
N GLN A 310 14.23 -13.77 -11.14
CA GLN A 310 13.33 -14.55 -11.99
C GLN A 310 11.86 -14.12 -11.86
N ILE A 311 11.43 -13.66 -10.68
CA ILE A 311 10.04 -13.23 -10.44
C ILE A 311 9.73 -11.97 -11.24
N ILE A 312 10.65 -10.99 -11.25
CA ILE A 312 10.50 -9.76 -12.02
C ILE A 312 10.47 -10.10 -13.50
N ARG A 313 11.44 -10.87 -14.01
CA ARG A 313 11.46 -11.29 -15.42
C ARG A 313 10.16 -11.98 -15.83
N ALA A 314 9.67 -12.93 -15.03
CA ALA A 314 8.44 -13.65 -15.31
C ALA A 314 7.22 -12.72 -15.37
N ARG A 315 7.05 -11.84 -14.37
CA ARG A 315 5.91 -10.91 -14.32
C ARG A 315 5.98 -9.88 -15.45
N THR A 316 7.16 -9.40 -15.81
CA THR A 316 7.37 -8.50 -16.94
C THR A 316 7.07 -9.19 -18.27
N CYS A 317 7.54 -10.41 -18.47
CA CYS A 317 7.26 -11.18 -19.68
C CYS A 317 5.75 -11.44 -19.85
N GLN A 318 5.06 -11.83 -18.76
CA GLN A 318 3.60 -11.99 -18.74
C GLN A 318 2.87 -10.68 -19.04
N LEU A 319 3.34 -9.56 -18.49
CA LEU A 319 2.73 -8.26 -18.71
C LEU A 319 2.77 -7.87 -20.19
N ILE A 320 3.94 -8.00 -20.82
CA ILE A 320 4.14 -7.70 -22.25
C ILE A 320 3.26 -8.62 -23.10
N LYS A 321 3.19 -9.91 -22.72
CA LYS A 321 2.33 -10.87 -23.40
C LYS A 321 0.85 -10.49 -23.36
N HIS A 322 0.33 -10.20 -22.17
CA HIS A 322 -1.06 -9.77 -22.02
C HIS A 322 -1.31 -8.47 -22.77
N LEU A 323 -0.39 -7.50 -22.68
CA LEU A 323 -0.52 -6.20 -23.32
C LEU A 323 -0.59 -6.32 -24.85
N CYS A 324 0.30 -7.09 -25.46
CA CYS A 324 0.28 -7.33 -26.91
C CYS A 324 -0.93 -8.17 -27.35
N SER A 325 -1.42 -9.07 -26.50
CA SER A 325 -2.63 -9.86 -26.77
C SER A 325 -3.87 -8.97 -26.82
N THR A 326 -3.96 -7.98 -25.93
CA THR A 326 -5.07 -7.02 -25.89
C THR A 326 -4.94 -5.94 -26.96
N LYS A 327 -3.71 -5.51 -27.28
CA LYS A 327 -3.41 -4.48 -28.30
C LYS A 327 -2.34 -4.92 -29.27
N GLN A 328 -2.77 -5.49 -30.39
CA GLN A 328 -1.87 -6.05 -31.40
C GLN A 328 -0.96 -4.99 -32.05
N SER A 329 -1.38 -3.72 -32.11
CA SER A 329 -0.57 -2.61 -32.63
C SER A 329 0.78 -2.47 -31.89
N LEU A 330 0.81 -2.83 -30.61
CA LEU A 330 2.01 -2.76 -29.78
C LEU A 330 3.08 -3.77 -30.16
N HIS A 331 2.73 -4.84 -30.90
CA HIS A 331 3.74 -5.75 -31.44
C HIS A 331 4.77 -5.00 -32.29
N SER A 332 4.33 -4.07 -33.14
CA SER A 332 5.23 -3.29 -34.00
C SER A 332 6.08 -2.28 -33.22
N VAL A 333 5.56 -1.77 -32.10
CA VAL A 333 6.24 -0.77 -31.25
C VAL A 333 7.30 -1.43 -30.36
N LEU A 334 6.98 -2.58 -29.78
CA LEU A 334 7.84 -3.26 -28.81
C LEU A 334 8.80 -4.27 -29.45
N ALA A 335 8.50 -4.81 -30.64
CA ALA A 335 9.37 -5.79 -31.29
C ALA A 335 10.81 -5.28 -31.49
N PRO A 336 11.07 -4.06 -32.00
CA PRO A 336 12.43 -3.60 -32.26
C PRO A 336 13.29 -3.53 -30.99
N THR A 337 12.70 -3.20 -29.85
CA THR A 337 13.41 -3.02 -28.58
C THR A 337 13.59 -4.34 -27.82
N LEU A 338 12.62 -5.25 -27.90
CA LEU A 338 12.59 -6.46 -27.06
C LEU A 338 13.06 -7.73 -27.75
N HIS A 339 13.17 -7.76 -29.07
CA HIS A 339 13.38 -9.01 -29.81
C HIS A 339 14.65 -9.76 -29.37
N HIS A 340 15.77 -9.06 -29.18
CA HIS A 340 17.02 -9.67 -28.72
C HIS A 340 16.91 -10.23 -27.29
N ASP A 341 16.30 -9.47 -26.38
CA ASP A 341 16.12 -9.88 -25.00
C ASP A 341 15.21 -11.12 -24.90
N LEU A 342 14.11 -11.15 -25.68
CA LEU A 342 13.24 -12.32 -25.76
C LEU A 342 13.94 -13.55 -26.34
N GLN A 343 14.80 -13.38 -27.35
CA GLN A 343 15.64 -14.50 -27.86
C GLN A 343 16.57 -15.04 -26.77
N THR A 344 17.14 -14.16 -25.95
CA THR A 344 17.98 -14.56 -24.82
C THR A 344 17.15 -15.35 -23.79
N LEU A 345 15.93 -14.90 -23.50
CA LEU A 345 15.01 -15.57 -22.57
C LEU A 345 14.54 -16.95 -23.02
N LEU A 346 14.69 -17.34 -24.29
CA LEU A 346 14.43 -18.73 -24.73
C LEU A 346 15.36 -19.75 -24.06
N ASN A 347 16.47 -19.29 -23.48
CA ASN A 347 17.41 -20.10 -22.71
C ASN A 347 17.28 -19.89 -21.19
N ASP A 348 16.23 -19.21 -20.71
CA ASP A 348 16.03 -19.01 -19.27
C ASP A 348 15.80 -20.35 -18.54
N SER A 349 16.34 -20.44 -17.33
CA SER A 349 16.11 -21.56 -16.41
C SER A 349 14.63 -21.89 -16.17
N SER A 350 13.75 -20.89 -16.24
CA SER A 350 12.32 -21.01 -16.01
C SER A 350 11.58 -21.43 -17.27
N MET A 351 10.91 -22.58 -17.24
CA MET A 351 10.06 -23.05 -18.35
C MET A 351 8.95 -22.04 -18.68
N SER A 352 8.33 -21.41 -17.68
CA SER A 352 7.26 -20.44 -17.90
C SER A 352 7.76 -19.23 -18.69
N ILE A 353 8.93 -18.71 -18.36
CA ILE A 353 9.52 -17.54 -19.04
C ILE A 353 9.84 -17.92 -20.49
N ARG A 354 10.44 -19.10 -20.71
CA ARG A 354 10.74 -19.59 -22.07
C ARG A 354 9.49 -19.68 -22.94
N MET A 355 8.41 -20.24 -22.40
CA MET A 355 7.14 -20.38 -23.11
C MET A 355 6.53 -19.02 -23.45
N ASP A 356 6.50 -18.09 -22.49
CA ASP A 356 5.95 -16.75 -22.69
C ASP A 356 6.79 -15.96 -23.72
N ALA A 357 8.12 -16.09 -23.69
CA ALA A 357 9.02 -15.46 -24.66
C ALA A 357 8.87 -16.04 -26.07
N GLU A 358 8.71 -17.36 -26.21
CA GLU A 358 8.47 -18.01 -27.51
C GLU A 358 7.15 -17.55 -28.13
N GLU A 359 6.08 -17.44 -27.32
CA GLU A 359 4.77 -16.96 -27.75
C GLU A 359 4.85 -15.51 -28.25
N LEU A 360 5.53 -14.64 -27.50
CA LEU A 360 5.76 -13.24 -27.88
C LEU A 360 6.54 -13.10 -29.19
N LEU A 361 7.64 -13.85 -29.37
CA LEU A 361 8.43 -13.83 -30.60
C LEU A 361 7.62 -14.29 -31.81
N LYS A 362 6.78 -15.33 -31.66
CA LYS A 362 5.85 -15.76 -32.72
C LYS A 362 4.87 -14.64 -33.07
N GLY A 363 4.36 -13.92 -32.08
CA GLY A 363 3.49 -12.76 -32.27
C GLY A 363 4.17 -11.62 -33.04
N PHE A 364 5.37 -11.23 -32.62
CA PHE A 364 6.15 -10.17 -33.29
C PHE A 364 6.45 -10.52 -34.75
N ASN A 365 6.89 -11.75 -35.02
CA ASN A 365 7.19 -12.18 -36.38
C ASN A 365 5.94 -12.12 -37.28
N ARG A 366 4.77 -12.55 -36.80
CA ARG A 366 3.52 -12.47 -37.57
C ARG A 366 3.13 -11.02 -37.90
N SER A 367 3.32 -10.10 -36.95
CA SER A 367 2.99 -8.67 -37.13
C SER A 367 3.92 -8.00 -38.16
N CYS A 368 5.19 -8.39 -38.25
CA CYS A 368 6.11 -7.88 -39.28
C CYS A 368 5.73 -8.30 -40.71
N TYR A 369 5.04 -9.43 -40.89
CA TYR A 369 4.58 -9.89 -42.21
C TYR A 369 3.23 -9.31 -42.64
N SER A 370 2.47 -8.67 -41.75
CA SER A 370 1.16 -8.07 -42.05
C SER A 370 1.20 -6.60 -42.48
N VAL A 371 2.39 -5.98 -42.51
CA VAL A 371 2.57 -4.55 -42.84
C VAL A 371 3.15 -4.33 -44.25
N ASN A 372 3.24 -5.38 -45.07
CA ASN A 372 3.66 -5.30 -46.48
C ASN A 372 2.50 -5.45 -47.45
#